data_AF-A0AAE8K5N9-F1
#
_entry.id   AF-A0AAE8K5N9-F1
#
_cell.length_a   1.000
_cell.length_b   1.000
_cell.length_c   1.000
_cell.angle_alpha   90.00
_cell.angle_beta   90.00
_cell.angle_gamma   90.00
#
_symmetry.space_group_name_H-M   'P 1'
#
loop_
_entity.id
_entity.type
_entity.pdbx_description
1 polymer ?
#
loop_
_entity_poly.entity_id
_entity_poly.type
_entity_poly.pdbx_seq_one_letter_code
_entity_poly.pdbx_strand_id
1 'polypeptide(L)'
;AYNLNGKLTGMACKIPSYNSSNNHICTLCNHIGNDTEVAFVSALCKTSNPEQGTYRSIGFDICLDSEKCNERITSTDKLEKLLKDVNNIKK
;
A
#
# COMPACT_ATOMS: atom_id res chain seq x y z
N ALA A 1 -3.99 -10.98 0.88
CA ALA A 1 -3.30 -11.18 -0.41
C ALA A 1 -4.32 -11.03 -1.54
N TYR A 2 -3.89 -10.62 -2.74
CA TYR A 2 -4.76 -10.30 -3.88
C TYR A 2 -4.39 -11.17 -5.09
N ASN A 3 -5.39 -11.59 -5.87
CA ASN A 3 -5.16 -12.36 -7.09
C ASN A 3 -4.91 -11.38 -8.26
N LEU A 4 -3.63 -11.21 -8.62
CA LEU A 4 -3.23 -10.39 -9.75
C LEU A 4 -2.93 -11.30 -10.95
N ASN A 5 -3.80 -11.31 -11.96
CA ASN A 5 -3.65 -12.12 -13.17
C ASN A 5 -3.43 -13.62 -12.92
N GLY A 6 -4.16 -14.22 -11.97
CA GLY A 6 -4.02 -15.63 -11.59
C GLY A 6 -2.88 -15.91 -10.60
N LYS A 7 -2.12 -14.90 -10.18
CA LYS A 7 -1.01 -15.02 -9.24
C LYS A 7 -1.32 -14.32 -7.92
N LEU A 8 -1.25 -15.07 -6.83
CA LEU A 8 -1.39 -14.52 -5.48
C LEU A 8 -0.23 -13.57 -5.18
N THR A 9 -0.55 -12.29 -5.01
CA THR A 9 0.41 -11.20 -4.85
C THR A 9 0.05 -10.37 -3.61
N GLY A 10 1.06 -9.87 -2.90
CA GLY A 10 0.87 -9.05 -1.71
C GLY A 10 2.04 -8.11 -1.49
N MET A 11 1.98 -7.36 -0.41
CA MET A 11 3.06 -6.53 0.08
C MET A 11 3.07 -6.56 1.61
N ALA A 12 4.23 -6.38 2.21
CA ALA A 12 4.38 -6.15 3.64
C ALA A 12 4.83 -4.70 3.84
N CYS A 13 4.21 -4.02 4.81
CA CYS A 13 4.52 -2.63 5.11
C CYS A 13 4.86 -2.48 6.59
N LYS A 14 5.70 -1.50 6.90
CA LYS A 14 5.95 -1.06 8.27
C LYS A 14 5.01 0.11 8.58
N ILE A 15 4.31 0.00 9.71
CA ILE A 15 3.55 1.10 10.29
C ILE A 15 4.49 1.78 11.30
N PRO A 16 4.95 3.02 11.05
CA PRO A 16 5.75 3.74 12.03
C PRO A 16 4.86 4.22 13.19
N SER A 17 5.41 4.20 14.40
CA SER A 17 4.73 4.73 15.59
C SER A 17 4.89 6.25 15.61
N TYR A 18 4.01 6.98 14.93
CA TYR A 18 3.88 8.43 15.10
C TYR A 18 2.48 8.72 15.63
N ASN A 19 2.40 9.62 16.61
CA ASN A 19 1.12 10.18 17.07
C ASN A 19 0.93 11.48 16.30
N SER A 20 0.08 11.47 15.29
CA SER A 20 -0.37 12.65 14.58
C SER A 20 -1.84 12.92 14.94
N SER A 21 -2.26 14.16 14.78
CA SER A 21 -3.68 14.55 14.91
C SER A 21 -4.23 15.01 13.56
N ASN A 22 -3.53 14.66 12.48
CA ASN A 22 -3.89 15.01 11.12
C ASN A 22 -4.87 14.00 10.54
N ASN A 23 -5.63 14.45 9.54
CA ASN A 23 -6.39 13.55 8.71
C ASN A 23 -5.51 13.05 7.57
N HIS A 24 -5.65 11.77 7.26
CA HIS A 24 -4.94 11.05 6.20
C HIS A 24 -5.94 10.59 5.12
N ILE A 25 -5.46 10.42 3.89
CA ILE A 25 -6.30 9.97 2.76
C ILE A 25 -5.83 8.61 2.28
N CYS A 26 -6.65 7.57 2.45
CA CYS A 26 -6.31 6.23 2.00
C CYS A 26 -6.08 6.18 0.48
N THR A 27 -4.91 5.69 0.08
CA THR A 27 -4.50 5.61 -1.33
C THR A 27 -5.38 4.67 -2.15
N LEU A 28 -5.99 3.66 -1.51
CA LEU A 28 -6.80 2.65 -2.20
C LEU A 28 -8.25 3.11 -2.40
N CYS A 29 -8.92 3.52 -1.34
CA CYS A 29 -10.35 3.83 -1.36
C CYS A 29 -10.67 5.34 -1.30
N ASN A 30 -9.67 6.22 -1.23
CA ASN A 30 -9.79 7.67 -1.04
C ASN A 30 -10.53 8.11 0.24
N HIS A 31 -10.75 7.21 1.18
CA HIS A 31 -11.36 7.58 2.46
C HIS A 31 -10.45 8.53 3.24
N ILE A 32 -11.03 9.64 3.70
CA ILE A 32 -10.39 10.59 4.60
C ILE A 32 -10.72 10.16 6.03
N GLY A 33 -9.71 9.84 6.82
CA GLY A 33 -9.86 9.41 8.21
C GLY A 33 -8.72 9.93 9.08
N ASN A 34 -8.90 9.88 10.39
CA ASN A 34 -7.85 10.23 11.34
C ASN A 34 -6.84 9.08 11.52
N ASP A 35 -5.82 9.28 12.36
CA ASP A 35 -4.78 8.30 12.71
C ASP A 35 -5.29 6.94 13.23
N THR A 36 -6.56 6.83 13.66
CA THR A 36 -7.17 5.56 14.09
C THR A 36 -7.87 4.80 12.96
N GLU A 37 -8.11 5.45 11.82
CA GLU A 37 -8.79 4.88 10.66
C GLU A 37 -7.83 4.68 9.48
N VAL A 38 -6.89 5.60 9.30
CA VAL A 38 -5.93 5.64 8.19
C VAL A 38 -4.54 5.93 8.74
N ALA A 39 -3.57 5.12 8.32
CA ALA A 39 -2.17 5.28 8.71
C ALA A 39 -1.25 5.30 7.49
N PHE A 40 -0.24 6.16 7.55
CA PHE A 40 0.93 6.10 6.71
C PHE A 40 1.72 4.82 6.98
N VAL A 41 2.03 4.10 5.92
CA VAL A 41 2.83 2.89 5.95
C VAL A 41 3.94 2.98 4.92
N SER A 42 5.02 2.25 5.15
CA SER A 42 6.12 2.15 4.20
C SER A 42 6.40 0.71 3.78
N ALA A 43 6.40 0.46 2.47
CA ALA A 43 6.79 -0.81 1.89
C ALA A 43 8.27 -0.79 1.48
N LEU A 44 9.03 -1.79 1.94
CA LEU A 44 10.40 -2.01 1.47
C LEU A 44 10.35 -2.82 0.17
N CYS A 45 10.83 -2.22 -0.91
CA CYS A 45 10.77 -2.77 -2.25
C CYS A 45 12.19 -3.05 -2.77
N LYS A 46 12.37 -4.20 -3.42
CA LYS A 46 13.61 -4.47 -4.16
C LYS A 46 13.62 -3.65 -5.45
N THR A 47 14.74 -3.03 -5.77
CA THR A 47 14.88 -2.32 -7.04
C THR A 47 15.00 -3.31 -8.20
N SER A 48 14.95 -2.80 -9.44
CA SER A 48 15.14 -3.56 -10.67
C SER A 48 16.52 -4.21 -10.81
N ASN A 49 17.46 -3.87 -9.94
CA ASN A 49 18.78 -4.46 -9.94
C ASN A 49 19.10 -5.08 -8.56
N PRO A 50 18.48 -6.22 -8.23
CA PRO A 50 18.63 -6.86 -6.92
C PRO A 50 20.09 -7.29 -6.63
N GLU A 51 20.91 -7.49 -7.66
CA GLU A 51 22.34 -7.80 -7.53
C GLU A 51 23.16 -6.62 -6.98
N GLN A 52 22.70 -5.38 -7.16
CA GLN A 52 23.31 -4.19 -6.57
C GLN A 52 22.84 -3.93 -5.13
N GLY A 53 21.96 -4.78 -4.58
CA GLY A 53 21.53 -4.70 -3.18
C GLY A 53 20.75 -3.44 -2.81
N THR A 54 20.29 -2.66 -3.79
CA THR A 54 19.58 -1.41 -3.51
C THR A 54 18.12 -1.69 -3.17
N TYR A 55 17.66 -1.13 -2.05
CA TYR A 55 16.26 -1.17 -1.62
C TYR A 55 15.67 0.23 -1.75
N ARG A 56 14.40 0.32 -2.14
CA ARG A 56 13.62 1.57 -2.11
C ARG A 56 12.48 1.43 -1.12
N SER A 57 12.15 2.52 -0.44
CA SER A 57 10.97 2.60 0.43
C SER A 57 9.88 3.39 -0.27
N ILE A 58 8.68 2.84 -0.37
CA ILE A 58 7.50 3.54 -0.89
C ILE A 58 6.55 3.80 0.28
N GLY A 59 6.27 5.08 0.55
CA GLY A 59 5.36 5.51 1.60
C GLY A 59 3.98 5.86 1.04
N PHE A 60 2.91 5.46 1.72
CA PHE A 60 1.53 5.78 1.36
C PHE A 60 0.59 5.60 2.55
N ASP A 61 -0.54 6.31 2.53
CA ASP A 61 -1.59 6.17 3.55
C ASP A 61 -2.57 5.04 3.17
N ILE A 62 -2.93 4.19 4.13
CA ILE A 62 -3.87 3.08 3.97
C ILE A 62 -4.80 2.96 5.18
N CYS A 63 -6.03 2.50 4.94
CA CYS A 63 -6.95 2.16 6.03
C CYS A 63 -6.37 1.04 6.91
N LEU A 64 -6.53 1.18 8.22
CA LEU A 64 -6.15 0.13 9.19
C LEU A 64 -7.09 -1.07 9.16
N ASP A 65 -8.37 -0.82 8.83
CA ASP A 65 -9.38 -1.86 8.62
C ASP A 65 -9.50 -2.19 7.13
N SER A 66 -8.95 -3.33 6.73
CA SER A 66 -8.98 -3.77 5.33
C SER A 66 -10.36 -4.18 4.85
N GLU A 67 -11.24 -4.66 5.73
CA GLU A 67 -12.59 -5.09 5.35
C GLU A 67 -13.43 -3.88 4.96
N LYS A 68 -13.48 -2.85 5.80
CA LYS A 68 -14.14 -1.57 5.48
C LYS A 68 -13.49 -0.85 4.31
N CYS A 69 -12.17 -0.98 4.14
CA CYS A 69 -11.50 -0.42 2.98
C CYS A 69 -12.03 -1.07 1.69
N ASN A 70 -12.14 -2.40 1.66
CA ASN A 70 -12.63 -3.14 0.49
C ASN A 70 -14.06 -2.76 0.12
N GLU A 71 -14.94 -2.52 1.09
CA GLU A 71 -16.31 -2.04 0.84
C GLU A 71 -16.36 -0.68 0.13
N ARG A 72 -15.33 0.16 0.31
CA ARG A 72 -15.23 1.50 -0.26
C ARG A 72 -14.47 1.55 -1.59
N ILE A 73 -13.79 0.47 -1.98
CA ILE A 73 -13.04 0.41 -3.23
C ILE A 73 -14.02 0.32 -4.41
N THR A 74 -13.96 1.30 -5.30
CA THR A 74 -14.79 1.34 -6.52
C THR A 74 -14.06 0.86 -7.78
N SER A 75 -12.72 0.80 -7.74
CA SER A 75 -11.89 0.24 -8.80
C SER A 75 -10.62 -0.37 -8.21
N THR A 76 -10.20 -1.52 -8.76
CA THR A 76 -8.95 -2.20 -8.37
C THR A 76 -7.70 -1.55 -8.98
N ASP A 77 -7.83 -0.58 -9.89
CA ASP A 77 -6.69 0.02 -10.61
C ASP A 77 -5.60 0.54 -9.68
N LYS A 78 -6.00 1.18 -8.56
CA LYS A 78 -5.06 1.72 -7.57
C LYS A 78 -4.34 0.63 -6.81
N LEU A 79 -5.06 -0.41 -6.42
CA LEU A 79 -4.50 -1.58 -5.74
C LEU A 79 -3.50 -2.30 -6.65
N GLU A 80 -3.88 -2.55 -7.90
CA GLU A 80 -3.03 -3.24 -8.85
C GLU A 80 -1.79 -2.42 -9.22
N LYS A 81 -1.95 -1.11 -9.42
CA LYS A 81 -0.83 -0.20 -9.65
C LYS A 81 0.14 -0.25 -8.47
N LEU A 82 -0.35 -0.11 -7.24
CA LEU A 82 0.47 -0.15 -6.05
C LEU A 82 1.19 -1.51 -5.88
N LEU A 83 0.49 -2.62 -6.11
CA LEU A 83 1.08 -3.96 -6.06
C LEU A 83 2.18 -4.14 -7.12
N LYS A 84 1.95 -3.65 -8.35
CA LYS A 84 2.96 -3.68 -9.43
C LYS A 84 4.17 -2.82 -9.07
N ASP A 85 3.95 -1.63 -8.52
CA ASP A 85 5.02 -0.71 -8.11
C ASP A 85 5.87 -1.30 -6.97
N VAL A 86 5.23 -1.83 -5.92
CA VAL A 86 5.95 -2.41 -4.77
C VAL A 86 6.71 -3.68 -5.13
N ASN A 87 6.13 -4.54 -5.97
CA ASN A 87 6.74 -5.80 -6.37
C ASN A 87 7.61 -5.71 -7.64
N ASN A 88 7.78 -4.50 -8.20
CA ASN A 88 8.52 -4.24 -9.43
C ASN A 88 8.07 -5.12 -10.61
N ILE A 89 6.75 -5.31 -10.74
CA ILE A 89 6.15 -6.08 -11.83
C ILE A 89 6.04 -5.14 -13.03
N LYS A 90 6.78 -5.44 -14.11
CA LYS A 90 6.70 -4.69 -15.37
C LYS A 90 5.31 -4.88 -16.01
N LYS A 91 4.79 -3.81 -16.61
CA LYS A 91 3.55 -3.84 -17.38
C LYS A 91 3.63 -4.81 -18.54
#